data_AF-A0A836VM91-F1
#
_entry.id   AF-A0A836VM91-F1
#
_cell.length_a   1.000
_cell.length_b   1.000
_cell.length_c   1.000
_cell.angle_alpha   90.00
_cell.angle_beta   90.00
_cell.angle_gamma   90.00
#
_symmetry.space_group_name_H-M   'P 1'
#
loop_
_entity.id
_entity.type
_entity.pdbx_description
1 polymer ?
#
loop_
_entity_poly.entity_id
_entity_poly.type
_entity_poly.pdbx_seq_one_letter_code
_entity_poly.pdbx_strand_id
1 'polypeptide(L)'
;FPGGRVDPSDSRVRPATPLDPDVAARLEKTCGAARARALSVAAIRETYEETGLMLARPMPDGHPTSNGTAWADFSTQGLGPALDRLDYVCRAITPPGRPRRFHARFFMADEVHSRGEIKSSGELLDIKWVPLTEAVTMPIPSITGHVLKEVMNLIEHPPVAGKIRTIPVYQRRNGQDTYDRE
;
A
#
# COMPACT_ATOMS: atom_id res chain seq x y z
N PHE A 1 7.39 4.64 5.18
CA PHE A 1 6.62 4.42 3.95
C PHE A 1 5.55 5.47 3.88
N PRO A 2 5.19 5.95 2.69
CA PRO A 2 3.99 6.78 2.54
C PRO A 2 2.76 5.99 2.99
N GLY A 3 1.78 6.68 3.55
CA GLY A 3 0.54 6.05 3.97
C GLY A 3 -0.25 6.85 4.98
N GLY A 4 -1.56 6.76 4.84
CA GLY A 4 -2.50 7.47 5.68
C GLY A 4 -3.82 6.72 5.85
N ARG A 5 -4.87 7.47 6.15
CA ARG A 5 -6.21 6.91 6.31
C ARG A 5 -6.86 6.75 4.94
N VAL A 6 -7.74 5.77 4.83
CA VAL A 6 -8.66 5.73 3.70
C VAL A 6 -9.61 6.91 3.82
N ASP A 7 -9.62 7.76 2.80
CA ASP A 7 -10.55 8.87 2.64
C ASP A 7 -11.89 8.35 2.08
N PRO A 8 -13.05 8.92 2.46
CA PRO A 8 -14.33 8.51 1.88
C PRO A 8 -14.35 8.58 0.34
N SER A 9 -13.62 9.51 -0.27
CA SER A 9 -13.49 9.62 -1.73
C SER A 9 -12.78 8.45 -2.39
N ASP A 10 -11.88 7.74 -1.68
CA ASP A 10 -11.15 6.58 -2.22
C ASP A 10 -12.10 5.47 -2.71
N SER A 11 -13.26 5.34 -2.07
CA SER A 11 -14.28 4.37 -2.47
C SER A 11 -14.92 4.65 -3.84
N ARG A 12 -14.88 5.92 -4.28
CA ARG A 12 -15.48 6.45 -5.52
C ARG A 12 -14.47 6.55 -6.67
N VAL A 13 -13.19 6.36 -6.40
CA VAL A 13 -12.14 6.37 -7.42
C VAL A 13 -12.30 5.15 -8.32
N ARG A 14 -12.26 5.39 -9.63
CA ARG A 14 -12.24 4.34 -10.64
C ARG A 14 -10.79 3.96 -10.94
N PRO A 15 -10.35 2.74 -10.59
CA PRO A 15 -9.00 2.32 -10.90
C PRO A 15 -8.83 1.97 -12.38
N ALA A 16 -7.60 2.09 -12.88
CA ALA A 16 -7.26 1.70 -14.25
C ALA A 16 -7.27 0.17 -14.41
N THR A 17 -6.98 -0.56 -13.33
CA THR A 17 -7.00 -2.03 -13.28
C THR A 17 -7.64 -2.53 -12.00
N PRO A 18 -8.19 -3.76 -12.00
CA PRO A 18 -8.52 -4.43 -10.75
C PRO A 18 -7.25 -4.81 -9.97
N LEU A 19 -7.43 -5.20 -8.72
CA LEU A 19 -6.40 -5.94 -7.98
C LEU A 19 -6.12 -7.27 -8.67
N ASP A 20 -4.89 -7.76 -8.54
CA ASP A 20 -4.59 -9.16 -8.84
C ASP A 20 -5.52 -10.08 -8.02
N PRO A 21 -6.10 -11.14 -8.62
CA PRO A 21 -7.06 -12.00 -7.92
C PRO A 21 -6.53 -12.62 -6.63
N ASP A 22 -5.24 -13.01 -6.59
CA ASP A 22 -4.64 -13.61 -5.39
C ASP A 22 -4.43 -12.55 -4.30
N VAL A 23 -4.13 -11.31 -4.68
CA VAL A 23 -4.02 -10.17 -3.75
C VAL A 23 -5.39 -9.81 -3.19
N ALA A 24 -6.41 -9.74 -4.05
CA ALA A 24 -7.80 -9.49 -3.66
C ALA A 24 -8.28 -10.57 -2.67
N ALA A 25 -8.07 -11.85 -2.99
CA ALA A 25 -8.43 -12.97 -2.14
C ALA A 25 -7.80 -12.87 -0.73
N ARG A 26 -6.53 -12.43 -0.62
CA ARG A 26 -5.87 -12.21 0.67
C ARG A 26 -6.48 -11.06 1.46
N LEU A 27 -6.71 -9.90 0.83
CA LEU A 27 -7.33 -8.74 1.49
C LEU A 27 -8.76 -9.03 1.95
N GLU A 28 -9.52 -9.74 1.12
CA GLU A 28 -10.94 -9.99 1.31
C GLU A 28 -11.24 -11.00 2.42
N LYS A 29 -10.23 -11.75 2.91
CA LYS A 29 -10.37 -12.56 4.14
C LYS A 29 -10.84 -11.75 5.35
N THR A 30 -10.57 -10.45 5.37
CA THR A 30 -10.77 -9.60 6.55
C THR A 30 -11.63 -8.36 6.29
N CYS A 31 -12.09 -8.17 5.05
CA CYS A 31 -12.97 -7.07 4.66
C CYS A 31 -13.68 -7.40 3.33
N GLY A 32 -14.75 -6.69 2.98
CA GLY A 32 -15.39 -6.89 1.67
C GLY A 32 -14.60 -6.28 0.51
N ALA A 33 -14.86 -6.73 -0.71
CA ALA A 33 -14.20 -6.28 -1.95
C ALA A 33 -14.16 -4.75 -2.11
N ALA A 34 -15.24 -4.05 -1.78
CA ALA A 34 -15.28 -2.58 -1.84
C ALA A 34 -14.25 -1.93 -0.89
N ARG A 35 -14.05 -2.51 0.30
CA ARG A 35 -13.07 -2.03 1.28
C ARG A 35 -11.64 -2.40 0.86
N ALA A 36 -11.43 -3.58 0.30
CA ALA A 36 -10.16 -3.99 -0.27
C ALA A 36 -9.71 -3.01 -1.36
N ARG A 37 -10.59 -2.70 -2.32
CA ARG A 37 -10.34 -1.68 -3.35
C ARG A 37 -10.00 -0.32 -2.74
N ALA A 38 -10.80 0.17 -1.78
CA ALA A 38 -10.57 1.47 -1.18
C ALA A 38 -9.23 1.55 -0.40
N LEU A 39 -8.81 0.47 0.25
CA LEU A 39 -7.50 0.39 0.91
C LEU A 39 -6.35 0.49 -0.10
N SER A 40 -6.47 -0.21 -1.23
CA SER A 40 -5.47 -0.20 -2.29
C SER A 40 -5.40 1.14 -3.03
N VAL A 41 -6.55 1.77 -3.27
CA VAL A 41 -6.64 3.14 -3.82
C VAL A 41 -5.97 4.13 -2.86
N ALA A 42 -6.27 4.06 -1.57
CA ALA A 42 -5.66 4.93 -0.56
C ALA A 42 -4.13 4.78 -0.54
N ALA A 43 -3.61 3.54 -0.62
CA ALA A 43 -2.17 3.32 -0.66
C ALA A 43 -1.48 4.04 -1.84
N ILE A 44 -2.11 4.03 -3.02
CA ILE A 44 -1.58 4.72 -4.21
C ILE A 44 -1.73 6.24 -4.07
N ARG A 45 -2.87 6.73 -3.56
CA ARG A 45 -3.08 8.16 -3.32
C ARG A 45 -2.04 8.72 -2.37
N GLU A 46 -1.86 8.11 -1.21
CA GLU A 46 -0.92 8.56 -0.19
C GLU A 46 0.53 8.47 -0.71
N THR A 47 0.85 7.45 -1.50
CA THR A 47 2.15 7.37 -2.18
C THR A 47 2.36 8.57 -3.10
N TYR A 48 1.35 8.93 -3.89
CA TYR A 48 1.43 10.10 -4.77
C TYR A 48 1.51 11.41 -3.99
N GLU A 49 0.62 11.62 -3.02
CA GLU A 49 0.54 12.85 -2.24
C GLU A 49 1.84 13.11 -1.46
N GLU A 50 2.46 12.06 -0.90
CA GLU A 50 3.67 12.23 -0.09
C GLU A 50 4.97 12.23 -0.91
N THR A 51 5.00 11.57 -2.07
CA THR A 51 6.26 11.35 -2.83
C THR A 51 6.26 11.87 -4.26
N GLY A 52 5.11 12.23 -4.82
CA GLY A 52 4.97 12.58 -6.23
C GLY A 52 5.01 11.39 -7.20
N LEU A 53 5.26 10.18 -6.72
CA LEU A 53 5.33 8.97 -7.55
C LEU A 53 3.93 8.41 -7.82
N MET A 54 3.60 8.22 -9.10
CA MET A 54 2.31 7.70 -9.56
C MET A 54 2.43 6.21 -9.90
N LEU A 55 1.81 5.33 -9.10
CA LEU A 55 1.60 3.94 -9.49
C LEU A 55 0.35 3.84 -10.38
N ALA A 56 0.55 3.96 -11.69
CA ALA A 56 -0.54 4.29 -12.61
C ALA A 56 -0.49 3.51 -13.93
N ARG A 57 -1.68 3.34 -14.53
CA ARG A 57 -1.87 2.82 -15.88
C ARG A 57 -2.84 3.71 -16.66
N PRO A 58 -2.79 3.69 -18.00
CA PRO A 58 -3.80 4.34 -18.82
C PRO A 58 -5.20 3.84 -18.47
N MET A 59 -6.17 4.75 -18.41
CA MET A 59 -7.57 4.38 -18.24
C MET A 59 -8.06 3.63 -19.49
N PRO A 60 -8.66 2.43 -19.34
CA PRO A 60 -8.94 1.54 -20.48
C PRO A 60 -9.97 2.09 -21.47
N ASP A 61 -10.82 3.03 -21.05
CA ASP A 61 -11.90 3.60 -21.85
C ASP A 61 -11.84 5.14 -21.92
N GLY A 62 -10.70 5.73 -21.55
CA GLY A 62 -10.48 7.18 -21.59
C GLY A 62 -11.31 8.00 -20.59
N HIS A 63 -12.17 7.35 -19.80
CA HIS A 63 -12.91 8.03 -18.74
C HIS A 63 -11.95 8.39 -17.58
N PRO A 64 -12.13 9.57 -16.96
CA PRO A 64 -11.25 10.00 -15.86
C PRO A 64 -11.36 9.06 -14.65
N THR A 65 -10.25 8.91 -13.92
CA THR A 65 -10.22 8.09 -12.69
C THR A 65 -11.09 8.68 -11.58
N SER A 66 -11.16 10.01 -11.47
CA SER A 66 -11.94 10.74 -10.49
C SER A 66 -12.04 12.22 -10.87
N ASN A 67 -13.09 12.89 -10.37
CA ASN A 67 -13.25 14.35 -10.45
C ASN A 67 -12.68 15.08 -9.22
N GLY A 68 -12.13 14.34 -8.24
CA GLY A 68 -11.54 14.92 -7.04
C GLY A 68 -10.15 15.51 -7.30
N THR A 69 -9.81 16.57 -6.57
CA THR A 69 -8.54 17.30 -6.72
C THR A 69 -7.31 16.43 -6.44
N ALA A 70 -7.40 15.50 -5.48
CA ALA A 70 -6.33 14.54 -5.18
C ALA A 70 -5.92 13.65 -6.37
N TRP A 71 -6.77 13.54 -7.38
CA TRP A 71 -6.56 12.71 -8.57
C TRP A 71 -6.47 13.53 -9.86
N ALA A 72 -6.40 14.86 -9.76
CA ALA A 72 -6.39 15.75 -10.91
C ALA A 72 -5.23 15.41 -11.86
N ASP A 73 -4.03 15.19 -11.34
CA ASP A 73 -2.84 14.91 -12.16
C ASP A 73 -2.90 13.53 -12.83
N PHE A 74 -3.60 12.57 -12.24
CA PHE A 74 -3.89 11.29 -12.89
C PHE A 74 -4.87 11.50 -14.04
N SER A 75 -5.99 12.19 -13.77
CA SER A 75 -7.06 12.44 -14.74
C SER A 75 -6.58 13.26 -15.94
N THR A 76 -5.76 14.30 -15.74
CA THR A 76 -5.23 15.15 -16.82
C THR A 76 -4.31 14.39 -17.78
N GLN A 77 -3.66 13.33 -17.27
CA GLN A 77 -2.79 12.45 -18.05
C GLN A 77 -3.52 11.23 -18.63
N GLY A 78 -4.85 11.11 -18.42
CA GLY A 78 -5.61 9.93 -18.84
C GLY A 78 -5.24 8.66 -18.07
N LEU A 79 -4.74 8.80 -16.85
CA LEU A 79 -4.27 7.72 -15.99
C LEU A 79 -5.25 7.44 -14.85
N GLY A 80 -5.13 6.24 -14.28
CA GLY A 80 -5.76 5.85 -13.02
C GLY A 80 -4.86 4.93 -12.21
N PRO A 81 -5.22 4.66 -10.94
CA PRO A 81 -4.41 3.82 -10.07
C PRO A 81 -4.31 2.39 -10.62
N ALA A 82 -3.08 1.87 -10.67
CA ALA A 82 -2.76 0.52 -11.16
C ALA A 82 -2.77 -0.49 -10.01
N LEU A 83 -3.96 -0.95 -9.62
CA LEU A 83 -4.11 -1.87 -8.48
C LEU A 83 -3.48 -3.25 -8.73
N ASP A 84 -3.26 -3.62 -9.99
CA ASP A 84 -2.64 -4.89 -10.40
C ASP A 84 -1.13 -4.92 -10.07
N ARG A 85 -0.55 -3.77 -9.69
CA ARG A 85 0.86 -3.64 -9.33
C ARG A 85 1.11 -3.62 -7.82
N LEU A 86 0.06 -3.71 -7.01
CA LEU A 86 0.17 -3.82 -5.56
C LEU A 86 0.17 -5.29 -5.15
N ASP A 87 1.12 -5.67 -4.31
CA ASP A 87 1.03 -6.90 -3.53
C ASP A 87 0.78 -6.58 -2.05
N TYR A 88 -0.15 -7.31 -1.43
CA TYR A 88 -0.50 -7.18 -0.03
C TYR A 88 0.46 -8.00 0.83
N VAL A 89 1.27 -7.34 1.66
CA VAL A 89 2.40 -7.99 2.34
C VAL A 89 2.22 -8.17 3.84
N CYS A 90 1.50 -7.29 4.52
CA CYS A 90 1.39 -7.36 5.98
C CYS A 90 0.17 -6.61 6.50
N ARG A 91 -0.41 -7.10 7.60
CA ARG A 91 -1.44 -6.42 8.37
C ARG A 91 -0.90 -6.02 9.73
N ALA A 92 -1.18 -4.81 10.18
CA ALA A 92 -0.83 -4.40 11.54
C ALA A 92 -2.02 -3.77 12.25
N ILE A 93 -2.27 -4.22 13.48
CA ILE A 93 -3.35 -3.73 14.34
C ILE A 93 -2.71 -3.10 15.56
N THR A 94 -2.91 -1.80 15.74
CA THR A 94 -2.43 -1.12 16.94
C THR A 94 -3.18 -1.63 18.19
N PRO A 95 -2.46 -1.93 19.29
CA PRO A 95 -3.05 -2.40 20.54
C PRO A 95 -4.18 -1.49 21.04
N PRO A 96 -5.15 -2.02 21.81
CA PRO A 96 -6.08 -1.21 22.60
C PRO A 96 -5.32 -0.27 23.57
N GLY A 97 -5.91 0.89 23.89
CA GLY A 97 -5.35 1.84 24.87
C GLY A 97 -4.29 2.81 24.33
N ARG A 98 -3.86 2.68 23.07
CA ARG A 98 -3.02 3.70 22.39
C ARG A 98 -3.90 4.90 21.97
N PRO A 99 -3.44 6.16 22.12
CA PRO A 99 -4.23 7.35 21.78
C PRO A 99 -4.51 7.45 20.28
N ARG A 100 -3.65 6.88 19.44
CA ARG A 100 -3.89 6.69 18.00
C ARG A 100 -3.82 5.20 17.68
N ARG A 101 -4.82 4.70 16.97
CA ARG A 101 -4.92 3.30 16.56
C ARG A 101 -5.10 3.20 15.06
N PHE A 102 -4.41 2.24 14.47
CA PHE A 102 -4.47 1.94 13.06
C PHE A 102 -4.77 0.46 12.85
N HIS A 103 -5.47 0.20 11.75
CA HIS A 103 -5.63 -1.13 11.18
C HIS A 103 -4.98 -1.12 9.81
N ALA A 104 -3.65 -1.05 9.82
CA ALA A 104 -2.84 -0.78 8.65
C ALA A 104 -2.72 -2.02 7.76
N ARG A 105 -2.78 -1.79 6.44
CA ARG A 105 -2.46 -2.77 5.40
C ARG A 105 -1.23 -2.24 4.70
N PHE A 106 -0.19 -3.04 4.65
CA PHE A 106 1.05 -2.71 3.95
C PHE A 106 1.04 -3.36 2.59
N PHE A 107 1.42 -2.58 1.60
CA PHE A 107 1.55 -3.01 0.22
C PHE A 107 2.99 -2.83 -0.24
N MET A 108 3.40 -3.62 -1.22
CA MET A 108 4.63 -3.39 -1.98
C MET A 108 4.29 -3.28 -3.47
N ALA A 109 5.11 -2.53 -4.19
CA ALA A 109 5.06 -2.40 -5.64
C ALA A 109 6.49 -2.22 -6.16
N ASP A 110 6.73 -2.65 -7.39
CA ASP A 110 7.99 -2.43 -8.12
C ASP A 110 8.05 -0.99 -8.64
N GLU A 111 9.20 -0.32 -8.52
CA GLU A 111 9.33 1.08 -8.93
C GLU A 111 9.25 1.23 -10.45
N VAL A 112 9.55 0.18 -11.22
CA VAL A 112 9.47 0.17 -12.69
C VAL A 112 8.03 0.41 -13.19
N HIS A 113 7.05 0.26 -12.31
CA HIS A 113 5.64 0.54 -12.58
C HIS A 113 5.20 1.92 -12.10
N SER A 114 6.06 2.64 -11.39
CA SER A 114 5.82 4.01 -10.97
C SER A 114 6.24 5.01 -12.06
N ARG A 115 5.64 6.20 -12.02
CA ARG A 115 5.91 7.31 -12.94
C ARG A 115 6.11 8.60 -12.15
N GLY A 116 6.77 9.57 -12.77
CA GLY A 116 7.05 10.87 -12.17
C GLY A 116 8.41 10.89 -11.48
N GLU A 117 8.67 11.99 -10.79
CA GLU A 117 9.90 12.21 -10.03
C GLU A 117 9.54 12.41 -8.57
N ILE A 118 10.47 12.06 -7.68
CA ILE A 118 10.29 12.29 -6.25
C ILE A 118 10.13 13.79 -6.00
N LYS A 119 8.97 14.16 -5.44
CA LYS A 119 8.64 15.52 -5.02
C LYS A 119 8.08 15.48 -3.61
N SER A 120 8.59 16.36 -2.76
CA SER A 120 8.07 16.51 -1.40
C SER A 120 6.81 17.38 -1.42
N SER A 121 5.78 16.94 -0.69
CA SER A 121 4.61 17.77 -0.34
C SER A 121 4.87 18.78 0.78
N GLY A 122 6.08 18.79 1.35
CA GLY A 122 6.45 19.55 2.53
C GLY A 122 6.24 18.80 3.85
N GLU A 123 5.47 17.70 3.86
CA GLU A 123 5.30 16.86 5.05
C GLU A 123 6.53 15.96 5.32
N LEU A 124 7.18 15.49 4.25
CA LEU A 124 8.41 14.69 4.32
C LEU A 124 9.62 15.51 3.86
N LEU A 125 10.68 15.54 4.67
CA LEU A 125 11.85 16.39 4.41
C LEU A 125 12.96 15.71 3.60
N ASP A 126 13.12 14.38 3.70
CA ASP A 126 14.25 13.63 3.09
C ASP A 126 13.73 12.35 2.39
N ILE A 127 12.99 12.53 1.29
CA ILE A 127 12.47 11.42 0.50
C ILE A 127 13.57 10.91 -0.43
N LYS A 128 13.94 9.64 -0.28
CA LYS A 128 14.97 8.97 -1.08
C LYS A 128 14.74 7.48 -1.16
N TRP A 129 15.33 6.87 -2.17
CA TRP A 129 15.49 5.41 -2.24
C TRP A 129 16.58 4.98 -1.26
N VAL A 130 16.27 4.00 -0.42
CA VAL A 130 17.19 3.45 0.59
C VAL A 130 17.28 1.94 0.40
N PRO A 131 18.50 1.35 0.35
CA PRO A 131 18.66 -0.11 0.33
C PRO A 131 17.95 -0.77 1.52
N LEU A 132 17.25 -1.89 1.30
CA LEU A 132 16.52 -2.58 2.37
C LEU A 132 17.41 -2.97 3.55
N THR A 133 18.66 -3.37 3.26
CA THR A 133 19.67 -3.73 4.26
C THR A 133 20.09 -2.55 5.15
N GLU A 134 20.02 -1.32 4.64
CA GLU A 134 20.24 -0.11 5.42
C GLU A 134 18.96 0.31 6.15
N ALA A 135 17.83 0.33 5.44
CA ALA A 135 16.53 0.75 5.95
C ALA A 135 16.13 0.00 7.22
N VAL A 136 16.41 -1.31 7.30
CA VAL A 136 16.09 -2.14 8.46
C VAL A 136 16.90 -1.77 9.72
N THR A 137 18.02 -1.06 9.57
CA THR A 137 18.88 -0.60 10.67
C THR A 137 18.63 0.85 11.11
N MET A 138 17.83 1.60 10.35
CA MET A 138 17.47 2.98 10.65
C MET A 138 16.62 3.08 11.94
N PRO A 139 16.52 4.25 12.59
CA PRO A 139 15.65 4.45 13.75
C PRO A 139 14.16 4.47 13.33
N ILE A 140 13.62 3.30 13.01
CA ILE A 140 12.25 3.10 12.53
C ILE A 140 11.36 2.44 13.59
N PRO A 141 10.03 2.63 13.54
CA PRO A 141 9.10 1.86 14.36
C PRO A 141 9.28 0.35 14.16
N SER A 142 9.10 -0.43 15.23
CA SER A 142 9.29 -1.90 15.21
C SER A 142 8.51 -2.57 14.07
N ILE A 143 7.24 -2.20 13.89
CA ILE A 143 6.38 -2.71 12.83
C ILE A 143 6.97 -2.45 11.43
N THR A 144 7.53 -1.27 11.19
CA THR A 144 8.18 -0.95 9.91
C THR A 144 9.35 -1.89 9.66
N GLY A 145 10.16 -2.19 10.69
CA GLY A 145 11.25 -3.15 10.60
C GLY A 145 10.76 -4.58 10.28
N HIS A 146 9.64 -5.02 10.84
CA HIS A 146 9.04 -6.32 10.51
C HIS A 146 8.52 -6.37 9.08
N VAL A 147 7.88 -5.31 8.60
CA VAL A 147 7.41 -5.21 7.21
C VAL A 147 8.59 -5.26 6.24
N LEU A 148 9.68 -4.53 6.51
CA LEU A 148 10.89 -4.59 5.68
C LEU A 148 11.47 -6.01 5.60
N LYS A 149 11.54 -6.72 6.73
CA LYS A 149 12.02 -8.12 6.76
C LYS A 149 11.12 -9.07 5.96
N GLU A 150 9.80 -8.91 6.03
CA GLU A 150 8.88 -9.70 5.20
C GLU A 150 9.06 -9.39 3.71
N VAL A 151 9.24 -8.12 3.33
CA VAL A 151 9.54 -7.73 1.95
C VAL A 151 10.85 -8.33 1.46
N MET A 152 11.92 -8.27 2.26
CA MET A 152 13.20 -8.91 1.94
C MET A 152 13.03 -10.41 1.71
N ASN A 153 12.28 -11.11 2.58
CA ASN A 153 11.99 -12.53 2.42
C ASN A 153 11.18 -12.83 1.14
N LEU A 154 10.21 -11.98 0.78
CA LEU A 154 9.44 -12.14 -0.46
C LEU A 154 10.30 -11.92 -1.71
N ILE A 155 11.30 -11.05 -1.66
CA ILE A 155 12.25 -10.83 -2.76
C ILE A 155 13.19 -12.03 -2.91
N GLU A 156 13.72 -12.55 -1.80
CA GLU A 156 14.61 -13.72 -1.80
C GLU A 156 13.86 -15.01 -2.16
N HIS A 157 12.59 -15.11 -1.77
CA HIS A 157 11.73 -16.25 -2.02
C HIS A 157 10.43 -15.82 -2.72
N PRO A 158 10.48 -15.47 -4.02
CA PRO A 158 9.31 -14.99 -4.74
C PRO A 158 8.13 -15.97 -4.65
N PRO A 159 6.91 -15.48 -4.44
CA PRO A 159 5.72 -16.31 -4.44
C PRO A 159 5.58 -17.13 -5.73
N VAL A 160 5.21 -18.40 -5.59
CA VAL A 160 4.89 -19.26 -6.73
C VAL A 160 3.52 -18.85 -7.27
N ALA A 161 3.46 -18.51 -8.55
CA ALA A 161 2.21 -18.14 -9.22
C ALA A 161 1.13 -19.21 -9.03
N GLY A 162 -0.10 -18.79 -8.73
CA GLY A 162 -1.25 -19.66 -8.51
C GLY A 162 -1.27 -20.40 -7.17
N LYS A 163 -0.29 -20.18 -6.29
CA LYS A 163 -0.34 -20.65 -4.90
C LYS A 163 -0.77 -19.53 -3.97
N ILE A 164 -1.87 -19.74 -3.26
CA ILE A 164 -2.32 -18.83 -2.20
C ILE A 164 -1.25 -18.81 -1.10
N ARG A 165 -0.67 -17.64 -0.86
CA ARG A 165 0.23 -17.39 0.27
C ARG A 165 -0.51 -16.73 1.42
N THR A 166 0.01 -16.91 2.63
CA THR A 166 -0.45 -16.18 3.82
C THR A 166 0.37 -14.90 4.02
N ILE A 167 -0.16 -13.98 4.80
CA ILE A 167 0.54 -12.74 5.21
C ILE A 167 0.68 -12.67 6.73
N PRO A 168 1.77 -12.08 7.26
CA PRO A 168 1.89 -11.83 8.69
C PRO A 168 0.86 -10.79 9.17
N VAL A 169 0.31 -11.05 10.35
CA VAL A 169 -0.57 -10.16 11.11
C VAL A 169 0.13 -9.77 12.40
N TYR A 170 0.57 -8.53 12.46
CA TYR A 170 1.11 -7.94 13.67
C TYR A 170 -0.02 -7.40 14.54
N GLN A 171 -0.14 -7.93 15.75
CA GLN A 171 -1.12 -7.49 16.73
C GLN A 171 -0.57 -7.72 18.14
N ARG A 172 -1.04 -6.95 19.12
CA ARG A 172 -0.70 -7.18 20.53
C ARG A 172 -1.88 -7.82 21.26
N ARG A 173 -1.65 -8.99 21.84
CA ARG A 173 -2.62 -9.77 22.62
C ARG A 173 -2.05 -9.98 24.03
N ASN A 174 -2.84 -9.69 25.07
CA ASN A 174 -2.44 -9.86 26.48
C ASN A 174 -1.09 -9.22 26.83
N GLY A 175 -0.80 -8.04 26.27
CA GLY A 175 0.46 -7.33 26.52
C GLY A 175 1.67 -7.86 25.75
N GLN A 176 1.52 -8.91 24.93
CA GLN A 176 2.57 -9.49 24.08
C GLN A 176 2.29 -9.25 22.60
N ASP A 177 3.34 -8.92 21.85
CA ASP A 177 3.25 -8.79 20.40
C ASP A 177 3.24 -10.18 19.76
N THR A 178 2.34 -10.41 18.80
CA THR A 178 2.13 -11.68 18.11
C THR A 178 2.25 -11.49 16.59
N TYR A 179 2.67 -12.57 15.90
CA TYR A 179 3.02 -12.57 14.47
C TYR A 179 2.38 -13.77 13.76
N ASP A 180 1.05 -13.91 13.91
CA ASP A 180 0.30 -14.98 13.26
C ASP A 180 0.27 -14.75 11.74
N ARG A 181 0.07 -15.81 10.95
CA ARG A 181 -0.15 -15.68 9.50
C ARG A 181 -1.60 -16.01 9.14
N GLU A 182 -2.19 -15.23 8.24
CA GLU A 182 -3.58 -15.41 7.75
C GLU A 182 -3.68 -15.65 6.25
#